data_AF-A0A5A7N7B8-F1
#
_entry.id   AF-A0A5A7N7B8-F1
#
_cell.length_a   1.000
_cell.length_b   1.000
_cell.length_c   1.000
_cell.angle_alpha   90.00
_cell.angle_beta   90.00
_cell.angle_gamma   90.00
#
_symmetry.space_group_name_H-M   'P 1'
#
loop_
_entity.id
_entity.type
_entity.pdbx_description
1 polymer ?
#
loop_
_entity_poly.entity_id
_entity_poly.type
_entity_poly.pdbx_seq_one_letter_code
_entity_poly.pdbx_strand_id
1 'polypeptide(L)'
;MHGVDGSALSMAVFAGKQIILGPLFGGLVALIGGRWLDRAISGKKIDDKIEGIILLALAILSYALAESLGGNGFLAAFAAGITLGCTVRHRCGSLIDFMEEEGQILTMFAFLLFGAMLLPEGWRWRVRQRFFMRWAVFSWCGFWPSLWP
;
A
#
# COMPACT_ATOMS: atom_id res chain seq x y z
N MET A 1 -10.90 6.61 38.63
CA MET A 1 -9.63 6.85 37.92
C MET A 1 -8.90 5.52 37.84
N HIS A 2 -9.16 4.72 36.81
CA HIS A 2 -8.62 3.37 36.63
C HIS A 2 -8.30 3.16 35.15
N GLY A 3 -7.08 2.71 34.83
CA GLY A 3 -6.87 1.82 33.68
C GLY A 3 -6.14 2.32 32.42
N VAL A 4 -5.40 3.44 32.44
CA VAL A 4 -4.64 3.87 31.24
C VAL A 4 -3.37 3.02 31.01
N ASP A 5 -2.79 2.47 32.08
CA ASP A 5 -1.52 1.72 32.01
C ASP A 5 -1.67 0.37 31.29
N GLY A 6 -2.84 -0.28 31.44
CA GLY A 6 -3.15 -1.55 30.77
C GLY A 6 -3.43 -1.43 29.28
N SER A 7 -4.09 -0.34 28.85
CA SER A 7 -4.37 -0.09 27.41
C SER A 7 -3.11 0.28 26.64
N ALA A 8 -2.26 1.13 27.22
CA ALA A 8 -1.01 1.53 26.58
C ALA A 8 -0.06 0.34 26.38
N LEU A 9 0.06 -0.54 27.39
CA LEU A 9 0.84 -1.77 27.29
C LEU A 9 0.28 -2.72 26.22
N SER A 10 -1.05 -2.87 26.12
CA SER A 10 -1.69 -3.70 25.11
C SER A 10 -1.47 -3.18 23.68
N MET A 11 -1.52 -1.86 23.49
CA MET A 11 -1.23 -1.21 22.21
C MET A 11 0.24 -1.34 21.84
N ALA A 12 1.15 -1.15 22.81
CA ALA A 12 2.58 -1.30 22.61
C ALA A 12 2.97 -2.74 22.24
N VAL A 13 2.39 -3.75 22.93
CA VAL A 13 2.62 -5.17 22.61
C VAL A 13 2.04 -5.53 21.25
N PHE A 14 0.86 -5.01 20.89
CA PHE A 14 0.24 -5.24 19.59
C PHE A 14 1.05 -4.61 18.45
N ALA A 15 1.44 -3.34 18.60
CA ALA A 15 2.30 -2.64 17.65
C ALA A 15 3.67 -3.32 17.52
N GLY A 16 4.29 -3.71 18.64
CA GLY A 16 5.55 -4.45 18.64
C GLY A 16 5.45 -5.78 17.88
N LYS A 17 4.39 -6.55 18.09
CA LYS A 17 4.15 -7.79 17.34
C LYS A 17 4.00 -7.53 15.84
N GLN A 18 3.23 -6.51 15.44
CA GLN A 18 3.06 -6.17 14.02
C GLN A 18 4.38 -5.73 13.35
N ILE A 19 5.21 -4.98 14.07
CA ILE A 19 6.51 -4.48 13.59
C ILE A 19 7.55 -5.60 13.48
N ILE A 20 7.54 -6.57 14.39
CA ILE A 20 8.54 -7.64 14.43
C ILE A 20 8.17 -8.80 13.49
N LEU A 21 6.91 -9.20 13.44
CA LEU A 21 6.48 -10.37 12.66
C LEU A 21 6.64 -10.12 11.15
N GLY A 22 6.32 -8.91 10.67
CA GLY A 22 6.42 -8.57 9.24
C GLY A 22 7.84 -8.82 8.68
N PRO A 23 8.87 -8.15 9.20
CA PRO A 23 10.24 -8.32 8.72
C PRO A 23 10.80 -9.73 8.89
N LEU A 24 10.40 -10.42 9.96
CA LEU A 24 10.87 -11.77 10.26
C LEU A 24 10.38 -12.78 9.20
N PHE A 25 9.07 -12.76 8.90
CA PHE A 25 8.51 -13.63 7.87
C PHE A 25 8.88 -13.17 6.46
N GLY A 26 8.85 -11.87 6.19
CA GLY A 26 9.20 -11.35 4.87
C GLY A 26 10.66 -11.57 4.51
N GLY A 27 11.57 -11.40 5.48
CA GLY A 27 12.98 -11.75 5.33
C GLY A 27 13.19 -13.25 5.11
N LEU A 28 12.48 -14.13 5.83
CA LEU A 28 12.55 -15.57 5.63
C LEU A 28 12.11 -15.99 4.22
N VAL A 29 10.96 -15.50 3.77
CA VAL A 29 10.42 -15.78 2.43
C VAL A 29 11.38 -15.29 1.35
N ALA A 30 11.91 -14.07 1.52
CA ALA A 30 12.87 -13.48 0.59
C ALA A 30 14.23 -14.20 0.59
N LEU A 31 14.73 -14.67 1.73
CA LEU A 31 15.96 -15.45 1.80
C LEU A 31 15.81 -16.78 1.07
N ILE A 32 14.66 -17.45 1.22
CA ILE A 32 14.39 -18.71 0.54
C ILE A 32 14.22 -18.44 -0.96
N GLY A 33 13.26 -17.60 -1.33
CA GLY A 33 12.98 -17.32 -2.74
C GLY A 33 14.14 -16.65 -3.48
N GLY A 34 14.88 -15.76 -2.81
CA GLY A 34 16.10 -15.13 -3.34
C GLY A 34 17.21 -16.14 -3.61
N ARG A 35 17.43 -17.12 -2.71
CA ARG A 35 18.40 -18.22 -2.97
C ARG A 35 17.94 -19.16 -4.08
N TRP A 36 16.64 -19.37 -4.25
CA TRP A 36 16.10 -20.14 -5.37
C TRP A 36 16.30 -19.40 -6.69
N LEU A 37 16.06 -18.09 -6.70
CA LEU A 37 16.28 -17.22 -7.85
C LEU A 37 17.77 -17.15 -8.24
N ASP A 38 18.67 -16.92 -7.27
CA ASP A 38 20.12 -16.86 -7.49
C ASP A 38 20.65 -18.18 -8.10
N ARG A 39 20.15 -19.34 -7.62
CA ARG A 39 20.45 -20.64 -8.25
C ARG A 39 19.91 -20.73 -9.67
N ALA A 40 18.69 -20.27 -9.93
CA ALA A 40 18.11 -20.31 -11.27
C ALA A 40 18.84 -19.40 -12.28
N ILE A 41 19.34 -18.24 -11.83
CA ILE A 41 20.16 -17.32 -12.61
C ILE A 41 21.53 -17.93 -12.91
N SER A 42 22.18 -18.57 -11.92
CA SER A 42 23.48 -19.23 -12.11
C SER A 42 23.46 -20.33 -13.19
N GLY A 43 22.29 -20.92 -13.45
CA GLY A 43 22.07 -21.88 -14.53
C GLY A 43 21.91 -21.30 -15.94
N LYS A 44 22.10 -19.99 -16.17
CA LYS A 44 21.85 -19.28 -17.45
C LYS A 44 20.42 -19.42 -17.99
N LYS A 45 19.43 -19.65 -17.13
CA LYS A 45 18.03 -19.89 -17.56
C LYS A 45 17.14 -18.64 -17.57
N ILE A 46 17.60 -17.51 -17.03
CA ILE A 46 16.74 -16.33 -16.78
C ILE A 46 17.34 -15.09 -17.44
N ASP A 47 16.48 -14.38 -18.18
CA ASP A 47 16.75 -13.06 -18.79
C ASP A 47 16.51 -11.95 -17.75
N ASP A 48 17.21 -10.82 -17.87
CA ASP A 48 17.19 -9.73 -16.89
C ASP A 48 15.79 -9.18 -16.64
N LYS A 49 14.94 -9.15 -17.68
CA LYS A 49 13.55 -8.69 -17.54
C LYS A 49 12.70 -9.63 -16.68
N ILE A 50 12.95 -10.94 -16.77
CA ILE A 50 12.21 -11.95 -16.01
C ILE A 50 12.64 -11.92 -14.54
N GLU A 51 13.90 -11.59 -14.25
CA GLU A 51 14.43 -11.43 -12.90
C GLU A 51 13.66 -10.35 -12.11
N GLY A 52 13.48 -9.17 -12.71
CA GLY A 52 12.70 -8.08 -12.09
C GLY A 52 11.26 -8.47 -11.76
N ILE A 53 10.59 -9.18 -12.68
CA ILE A 53 9.22 -9.69 -12.47
C ILE A 53 9.18 -10.70 -11.32
N ILE A 54 10.15 -11.61 -11.23
CA ILE A 54 10.20 -12.61 -10.16
C ILE A 54 10.41 -11.92 -8.81
N LEU A 55 11.26 -10.90 -8.74
CA LEU A 55 11.50 -10.16 -7.49
C LEU A 55 10.26 -9.39 -7.04
N LEU A 56 9.56 -8.73 -7.96
CA LEU A 56 8.29 -8.07 -7.67
C LEU A 56 7.24 -9.08 -7.19
N ALA A 57 7.15 -10.24 -7.85
CA ALA A 57 6.24 -11.31 -7.43
C ALA A 57 6.61 -11.86 -6.04
N LEU A 58 7.89 -11.97 -5.71
CA LEU A 58 8.35 -12.41 -4.39
C LEU A 58 8.01 -11.40 -3.29
N ALA A 59 8.07 -10.10 -3.60
CA ALA A 59 7.64 -9.05 -2.69
C ALA A 59 6.13 -9.10 -2.41
N ILE A 60 5.31 -9.31 -3.45
CA ILE A 60 3.86 -9.50 -3.33
C ILE A 60 3.53 -10.79 -2.54
N LEU A 61 4.25 -11.88 -2.80
CA LEU A 61 4.07 -13.14 -2.08
C LEU A 61 4.42 -12.98 -0.59
N SER A 62 5.50 -12.26 -0.28
CA SER A 62 5.88 -11.91 1.09
C SER A 62 4.79 -11.10 1.80
N TYR A 63 4.23 -10.11 1.11
CA TYR A 63 3.10 -9.32 1.60
C TYR A 63 1.90 -10.21 1.97
N ALA A 64 1.44 -11.04 1.03
CA ALA A 64 0.28 -11.90 1.20
C ALA A 64 0.48 -12.94 2.32
N LEU A 65 1.68 -13.53 2.40
CA LEU A 65 2.02 -14.48 3.46
C LEU A 65 2.01 -13.81 4.84
N ALA A 66 2.62 -12.65 4.98
CA ALA A 66 2.63 -11.94 6.26
C ALA A 66 1.23 -11.48 6.68
N GLU A 67 0.40 -11.02 5.74
CA GLU A 67 -0.99 -10.68 6.01
C GLU A 67 -1.79 -11.90 6.49
N SER A 68 -1.61 -13.07 5.86
CA SER A 68 -2.28 -14.31 6.28
C SER A 68 -1.88 -14.80 7.68
N LEU A 69 -0.67 -14.45 8.12
CA LEU A 69 -0.12 -14.80 9.44
C LEU A 69 -0.42 -13.75 10.51
N GLY A 70 -1.20 -12.70 10.19
CA GLY A 70 -1.55 -11.63 11.12
C GLY A 70 -0.43 -10.61 11.38
N GLY A 71 0.60 -10.61 10.53
CA GLY A 71 1.68 -9.62 10.53
C GLY A 71 1.36 -8.43 9.63
N ASN A 72 2.20 -7.40 9.68
CA ASN A 72 2.07 -6.26 8.78
C ASN A 72 2.70 -6.60 7.41
N GLY A 73 1.85 -6.83 6.40
CA GLY A 73 2.28 -7.17 5.04
C GLY A 73 3.22 -6.14 4.41
N PHE A 74 3.04 -4.84 4.70
CA PHE A 74 3.89 -3.78 4.16
C PHE A 74 5.33 -3.87 4.69
N LEU A 75 5.50 -4.07 6.00
CA LEU A 75 6.80 -4.31 6.62
C LEU A 75 7.46 -5.59 6.09
N ALA A 76 6.68 -6.63 5.80
CA ALA A 76 7.19 -7.87 5.22
C ALA A 76 7.69 -7.71 3.78
N ALA A 77 6.95 -6.99 2.94
CA ALA A 77 7.38 -6.65 1.58
C ALA A 77 8.65 -5.79 1.58
N PHE A 78 8.74 -4.83 2.50
CA PHE A 78 9.91 -3.97 2.63
C PHE A 78 11.16 -4.75 3.08
N ALA A 79 11.03 -5.59 4.11
CA ALA A 79 12.12 -6.45 4.56
C ALA A 79 12.53 -7.47 3.48
N ALA A 80 11.57 -7.99 2.72
CA ALA A 80 11.83 -8.83 1.56
C ALA A 80 12.66 -8.08 0.51
N GLY A 81 12.31 -6.83 0.18
CA GLY A 81 13.06 -5.99 -0.75
C GLY A 81 14.51 -5.76 -0.32
N ILE A 82 14.76 -5.43 0.95
CA ILE A 82 16.12 -5.29 1.50
C ILE A 82 16.90 -6.61 1.36
N THR A 83 16.27 -7.71 1.73
CA THR A 83 16.89 -9.05 1.70
C THR A 83 17.24 -9.47 0.27
N LEU A 84 16.35 -9.22 -0.69
CA LEU A 84 16.55 -9.52 -2.10
C LEU A 84 17.63 -8.62 -2.71
N GLY A 85 17.65 -7.33 -2.38
CA GLY A 85 18.70 -6.40 -2.81
C GLY A 85 20.09 -6.79 -2.32
N CYS A 86 20.20 -7.40 -1.13
CA CYS A 86 21.47 -7.96 -0.66
C CYS A 86 21.87 -9.26 -1.36
N THR A 87 20.90 -10.06 -1.80
CA THR A 87 21.14 -11.39 -2.40
C THR A 87 21.48 -11.27 -3.89
N VAL A 88 20.79 -10.41 -4.64
CA VAL A 88 20.87 -10.33 -6.11
C VAL A 88 21.80 -9.20 -6.58
N ARG A 89 22.92 -9.05 -5.87
CA ARG A 89 23.82 -7.88 -6.00
C ARG A 89 24.53 -7.78 -7.36
N HIS A 90 24.52 -8.85 -8.17
CA HIS A 90 25.31 -8.96 -9.39
C HIS A 90 24.71 -8.24 -10.61
N ARG A 91 23.42 -7.87 -10.58
CA ARG A 91 22.66 -7.23 -11.69
C ARG A 91 21.88 -5.98 -11.26
N CYS A 92 22.35 -5.30 -10.23
CA CYS A 92 21.65 -4.19 -9.56
C CYS A 92 21.16 -3.08 -10.53
N GLY A 93 21.91 -2.76 -11.59
CA GLY A 93 21.55 -1.71 -12.56
C GLY A 93 20.24 -2.00 -13.30
N SER A 94 20.19 -3.09 -14.07
CA SER A 94 18.99 -3.46 -14.83
C SER A 94 17.77 -3.70 -13.94
N LEU A 95 18.00 -4.14 -12.71
CA LEU A 95 16.95 -4.37 -11.74
C LEU A 95 16.31 -3.08 -11.23
N ILE A 96 17.15 -2.07 -10.97
CA ILE A 96 16.73 -0.73 -10.56
C ILE A 96 15.95 -0.07 -11.69
N ASP A 97 16.46 -0.13 -12.92
CA ASP A 97 15.79 0.45 -14.10
C ASP A 97 14.41 -0.19 -14.29
N PHE A 98 14.30 -1.52 -14.15
CA PHE A 98 13.01 -2.22 -14.20
C PHE A 98 12.07 -1.80 -13.07
N MET A 99 12.57 -1.68 -11.84
CA MET A 99 11.76 -1.26 -10.69
C MET A 99 11.31 0.20 -10.80
N GLU A 100 12.11 1.06 -11.44
CA GLU A 100 11.76 2.46 -11.70
C GLU A 100 10.63 2.56 -12.73
N GLU A 101 10.75 1.86 -13.86
CA GLU A 101 9.73 1.81 -14.91
C GLU A 101 8.41 1.25 -14.37
N GLU A 102 8.44 0.08 -13.73
CA GLU A 102 7.25 -0.57 -13.18
C GLU A 102 6.66 0.23 -12.01
N GLY A 103 7.51 0.82 -11.15
CA GLY A 103 7.09 1.65 -10.02
C GLY A 103 6.36 2.91 -10.47
N GLN A 104 6.78 3.51 -11.58
CA GLN A 104 6.08 4.65 -12.17
C GLN A 104 4.69 4.24 -12.68
N ILE A 105 4.59 3.10 -13.39
CA ILE A 105 3.31 2.56 -13.86
C ILE A 105 2.38 2.27 -12.67
N LEU A 106 2.89 1.63 -11.61
CA LEU A 106 2.14 1.34 -10.39
C LEU A 106 1.64 2.61 -9.70
N THR A 107 2.46 3.66 -9.68
CA THR A 107 2.10 4.96 -9.10
C THR A 107 0.98 5.61 -9.90
N MET A 108 1.09 5.64 -11.23
CA MET A 108 0.01 6.14 -12.10
C MET A 108 -1.28 5.33 -11.90
N PHE A 109 -1.16 4.01 -11.76
CA PHE A 109 -2.29 3.13 -11.47
C PHE A 109 -2.92 3.40 -10.10
N ALA A 110 -2.13 3.60 -9.05
CA ALA A 110 -2.63 3.96 -7.73
C ALA A 110 -3.40 5.29 -7.77
N PHE A 111 -2.86 6.31 -8.44
CA PHE A 111 -3.55 7.59 -8.63
C PHE A 111 -4.85 7.44 -9.44
N LEU A 112 -4.86 6.60 -10.47
CA LEU A 112 -6.06 6.30 -11.24
C LEU A 112 -7.13 5.66 -10.35
N LEU A 113 -6.77 4.69 -9.52
CA LEU A 113 -7.69 4.03 -8.59
C LEU A 113 -8.24 5.00 -7.54
N PHE A 114 -7.37 5.81 -6.92
CA PHE A 114 -7.81 6.84 -5.98
C PHE A 114 -8.74 7.85 -6.65
N GLY A 115 -8.41 8.31 -7.86
CA GLY A 115 -9.26 9.18 -8.66
C GLY A 115 -10.63 8.56 -8.95
N ALA A 116 -10.67 7.28 -9.34
CA ALA A 116 -11.89 6.54 -9.61
C ALA A 116 -12.75 6.32 -8.35
N MET A 117 -12.13 6.03 -7.20
CA MET A 117 -12.83 5.88 -5.91
C MET A 117 -13.40 7.20 -5.39
N LEU A 118 -12.66 8.31 -5.56
CA LEU A 118 -13.10 9.64 -5.11
C LEU A 118 -14.14 10.28 -6.05
N LEU A 119 -14.18 9.89 -7.33
CA LEU A 119 -15.12 10.41 -8.32
C LEU A 119 -16.61 10.33 -7.90
N PRO A 120 -17.14 9.17 -7.46
CA PRO A 120 -18.54 9.04 -7.05
C PRO A 120 -18.87 9.85 -5.79
N GLU A 121 -17.94 9.96 -4.82
CA GLU A 121 -18.15 10.79 -3.65
C GLU A 121 -18.10 12.28 -4.00
N GLY A 122 -17.11 12.70 -4.77
CA GLY A 122 -16.98 14.08 -5.25
C GLY A 122 -18.17 14.53 -6.10
N TRP A 123 -18.72 13.63 -6.92
CA TRP A 123 -19.97 13.89 -7.64
C TRP A 123 -21.12 14.10 -6.65
N ARG A 124 -21.30 13.20 -5.67
CA ARG A 124 -22.38 13.26 -4.69
C ARG A 124 -22.33 14.54 -3.84
N TRP A 125 -21.13 14.96 -3.43
CA TRP A 125 -20.91 16.23 -2.72
C TRP A 125 -21.27 17.44 -3.60
N ARG A 126 -20.89 17.43 -4.88
CA ARG A 126 -21.19 18.53 -5.82
C ARG A 126 -22.69 18.67 -6.13
N VAL A 127 -23.43 17.58 -6.33
CA VAL A 127 -24.90 17.66 -6.50
C VAL A 127 -25.59 18.05 -5.19
N ARG A 128 -25.17 17.51 -4.03
CA ARG A 128 -25.76 17.86 -2.74
C ARG A 128 -25.54 19.32 -2.37
N GLN A 129 -24.35 19.89 -2.62
CA GLN A 129 -24.09 21.32 -2.42
C GLN A 129 -24.89 22.20 -3.38
N ARG A 130 -25.03 21.83 -4.66
CA ARG A 130 -25.89 22.55 -5.60
C ARG A 130 -27.36 22.53 -5.20
N PHE A 131 -27.87 21.40 -4.71
CA PHE A 131 -29.23 21.30 -4.17
C PHE A 131 -29.38 22.10 -2.88
N PHE A 132 -28.42 22.05 -1.97
CA PHE A 132 -28.46 22.80 -0.72
C PHE A 132 -28.43 24.32 -0.95
N MET A 133 -27.52 24.82 -1.80
CA MET A 133 -27.48 26.25 -2.15
C MET A 133 -28.79 26.71 -2.80
N ARG A 134 -29.35 25.90 -3.72
CA ARG A 134 -30.60 26.23 -4.42
C ARG A 134 -31.82 26.13 -3.51
N TRP A 135 -31.84 25.22 -2.54
CA TRP A 135 -32.86 25.10 -1.50
C TRP A 135 -32.76 26.24 -0.47
N ALA A 136 -31.54 26.59 -0.03
CA ALA A 136 -31.32 27.71 0.89
C ALA A 136 -31.78 29.04 0.29
N VAL A 137 -31.47 29.31 -0.98
CA VAL A 137 -31.96 30.51 -1.69
C VAL A 137 -33.48 30.51 -1.81
N PHE A 138 -34.11 29.37 -2.13
CA PHE A 138 -35.56 29.27 -2.23
C PHE A 138 -36.25 29.42 -0.87
N SER A 139 -35.69 28.84 0.19
CA SER A 139 -36.19 28.97 1.56
C SER A 139 -36.07 30.41 2.08
N TRP A 140 -35.02 31.14 1.68
CA TRP A 140 -34.83 32.53 2.11
C TRP A 140 -35.74 33.51 1.36
N CYS A 141 -35.95 33.31 0.06
CA CYS A 141 -36.91 34.11 -0.73
C CYS A 141 -38.38 33.90 -0.28
N GLY A 142 -38.75 32.69 0.15
CA GLY A 142 -40.09 32.41 0.69
C GLY A 142 -40.37 33.03 2.06
N PHE A 143 -39.32 33.38 2.83
CA PHE A 143 -39.42 33.98 4.17
C PHE A 143 -39.48 35.53 4.13
N TRP A 144 -39.07 36.14 3.02
CA TRP A 144 -39.00 37.60 2.85
C TRP A 144 -40.35 38.36 2.90
N PRO A 145 -41.52 37.81 2.51
CA PRO A 145 -42.77 38.58 2.49
C PRO A 145 -43.36 38.91 3.87
N SER A 146 -42.91 38.28 4.96
CA SER A 146 -43.47 38.48 6.31
C SER A 146 -42.68 39.44 7.21
N LEU A 147 -41.61 40.04 6.70
CA LEU A 147 -40.71 40.93 7.46
C LEU A 147 -40.65 42.38 6.94
N TRP A 148 -41.56 42.74 6.03
CA TRP A 148 -41.74 44.12 5.57
C TRP A 148 -43.16 44.59 5.94
N PRO A 149 -43.34 45.57 6.85
CA PRO A 149 -44.63 46.22 7.05
C PRO A 149 -45.05 47.08 5.85
#